data_AF-A0A7I9ZB91-F1
#
_entry.id   AF-A0A7I9ZB91-F1
#
_cell.length_a   1.000
_cell.length_b   1.000
_cell.length_c   1.000
_cell.angle_alpha   90.00
_cell.angle_beta   90.00
_cell.angle_gamma   90.00
#
_symmetry.space_group_name_H-M   'P 1'
#
loop_
_entity.id
_entity.type
_entity.pdbx_description
1 polymer ?
#
loop_
_entity_poly.entity_id
_entity_poly.type
_entity_poly.pdbx_seq_one_letter_code
_entity_poly.pdbx_strand_id
1 'polypeptide(L)'
;MASQYVSWLSAAAAQAEEVSHQASAIATAFEVALAATVQPAVVAANRALVSALAANNHLGQNTPAIADIEAAYDQMWASDVAAMFGYHADASAAVAKLPPWNQVLQNLGFPNASTAVTRPASSGAVARGYTSRIAGFLTPPAPQ
;
A
#
# COMPACT_ATOMS: atom_id res chain seq x y z
N MET A 1 -1.72 -46.87 5.95
CA MET A 1 -2.02 -45.80 6.93
C MET A 1 -0.90 -44.77 7.02
N ALA A 2 0.38 -45.17 7.17
CA ALA A 2 1.49 -44.21 7.16
C ALA A 2 1.65 -43.43 5.82
N SER A 3 1.47 -44.09 4.67
CA SER A 3 1.61 -43.44 3.34
C SER A 3 0.63 -42.28 3.13
N GLN A 4 -0.59 -42.40 3.63
CA GLN A 4 -1.66 -41.42 3.45
C GLN A 4 -1.45 -40.19 4.35
N TYR A 5 -0.93 -40.41 5.57
CA TYR A 5 -0.54 -39.32 6.47
C TYR A 5 0.68 -38.54 5.96
N VAL A 6 1.69 -39.25 5.43
CA VAL A 6 2.86 -38.61 4.80
C VAL A 6 2.44 -37.78 3.59
N SER A 7 1.57 -38.31 2.73
CA SER A 7 1.04 -37.57 1.58
C SER A 7 0.28 -36.30 1.99
N TRP A 8 -0.48 -36.35 3.09
CA TRP A 8 -1.20 -35.19 3.62
C TRP A 8 -0.24 -34.12 4.15
N LEU A 9 0.77 -34.52 4.95
CA LEU A 9 1.80 -33.59 5.44
C LEU A 9 2.58 -32.94 4.29
N SER A 10 2.91 -33.70 3.23
CA SER A 10 3.57 -33.15 2.05
C SER A 10 2.71 -32.12 1.32
N ALA A 11 1.41 -32.35 1.18
CA ALA A 11 0.49 -31.38 0.58
C ALA A 11 0.36 -30.10 1.42
N ALA A 12 0.31 -30.24 2.76
CA ALA A 12 0.28 -29.11 3.68
C ALA A 12 1.58 -28.29 3.62
N ALA A 13 2.74 -28.96 3.56
CA ALA A 13 4.04 -28.32 3.44
C ALA A 13 4.15 -27.50 2.13
N ALA A 14 3.75 -28.08 1.00
CA ALA A 14 3.76 -27.38 -0.29
C ALA A 14 2.89 -26.11 -0.30
N GLN A 15 1.74 -26.15 0.40
CA GLN A 15 0.89 -24.96 0.55
C GLN A 15 1.52 -23.88 1.44
N ALA A 16 2.16 -24.29 2.53
CA ALA A 16 2.87 -23.36 3.41
C ALA A 16 4.05 -22.70 2.68
N GLU A 17 4.77 -23.45 1.85
CA GLU A 17 5.85 -22.94 1.01
C GLU A 17 5.34 -21.86 0.03
N GLU A 18 4.24 -22.12 -0.69
CA GLU A 18 3.66 -21.14 -1.61
C GLU A 18 3.23 -19.85 -0.90
N VAL A 19 2.59 -19.96 0.27
CA VAL A 19 2.21 -18.79 1.09
C VAL A 19 3.46 -18.02 1.53
N SER A 20 4.54 -18.71 1.91
CA SER A 20 5.79 -18.07 2.30
C SER A 20 6.40 -17.26 1.14
N HIS A 21 6.35 -17.80 -0.09
CA HIS A 21 6.84 -17.11 -1.27
C HIS A 21 6.04 -15.84 -1.57
N GLN A 22 4.71 -15.89 -1.49
CA GLN A 22 3.89 -14.69 -1.69
C GLN A 22 4.08 -13.67 -0.56
N ALA A 23 4.27 -14.12 0.69
CA ALA A 23 4.56 -13.22 1.81
C ALA A 23 5.91 -12.50 1.62
N SER A 24 6.94 -13.20 1.16
CA SER A 24 8.23 -12.57 0.82
C SER A 24 8.08 -11.56 -0.32
N ALA A 25 7.29 -11.86 -1.35
CA ALA A 25 7.02 -10.90 -2.44
C ALA A 25 6.35 -9.62 -1.93
N ILE A 26 5.38 -9.72 -1.02
CA ILE A 26 4.72 -8.57 -0.40
C ILE A 26 5.71 -7.76 0.47
N ALA A 27 6.59 -8.43 1.21
CA ALA A 27 7.62 -7.76 2.00
C ALA A 27 8.59 -6.96 1.12
N THR A 28 9.03 -7.53 -0.01
CA THR A 28 9.85 -6.82 -0.99
C THR A 28 9.11 -5.62 -1.58
N ALA A 29 7.82 -5.76 -1.93
CA ALA A 29 7.03 -4.64 -2.43
C ALA A 29 6.90 -3.51 -1.38
N PHE A 30 6.77 -3.85 -0.10
CA PHE A 30 6.77 -2.87 0.99
C PHE A 30 8.11 -2.13 1.09
N GLU A 31 9.23 -2.85 1.04
CA GLU A 31 10.57 -2.24 1.08
C GLU A 31 10.81 -1.28 -0.10
N VAL A 32 10.37 -1.65 -1.30
CA VAL A 32 10.43 -0.79 -2.49
C VAL A 32 9.62 0.49 -2.27
N ALA A 33 8.38 0.37 -1.76
CA ALA A 33 7.53 1.52 -1.50
C ALA A 33 8.07 2.41 -0.38
N LEU A 34 8.64 1.82 0.67
CA LEU A 34 9.30 2.55 1.74
C LEU A 34 10.50 3.34 1.21
N ALA A 35 11.31 2.74 0.34
CA ALA A 35 12.46 3.41 -0.28
C ALA A 35 12.05 4.53 -1.27
N ALA A 36 10.90 4.38 -1.93
CA ALA A 36 10.35 5.37 -2.84
C ALA A 36 9.60 6.52 -2.15
N THR A 37 9.23 6.36 -0.87
CA THR A 37 8.50 7.37 -0.09
C THR A 37 9.44 8.53 0.26
N VAL A 38 8.93 9.75 0.10
CA VAL A 38 9.64 10.98 0.42
C VAL A 38 9.90 11.09 1.92
N GLN A 39 11.12 11.46 2.28
CA GLN A 39 11.52 11.61 3.67
C GLN A 39 10.76 12.78 4.34
N PRO A 40 10.19 12.59 5.55
CA PRO A 40 9.43 13.64 6.25
C PRO A 40 10.22 14.93 6.49
N ALA A 41 11.54 14.83 6.67
CA ALA A 41 12.42 15.98 6.85
C ALA A 41 12.44 16.90 5.61
N VAL A 42 12.35 16.34 4.40
CA VAL A 42 12.33 17.11 3.14
C VAL A 42 11.01 17.86 3.01
N VAL A 43 9.90 17.21 3.34
CA VAL A 43 8.57 17.84 3.37
C VAL A 43 8.54 18.98 4.39
N ALA A 44 9.08 18.76 5.59
CA ALA A 44 9.16 19.79 6.62
C ALA A 44 10.01 21.00 6.19
N ALA A 45 11.15 20.76 5.53
CA ALA A 45 12.00 21.82 5.00
C ALA A 45 11.29 22.64 3.92
N ASN A 46 10.55 22.01 3.01
CA ASN A 46 9.73 22.69 2.01
C ASN A 46 8.70 23.61 2.67
N ARG A 47 7.93 23.10 3.65
CA ARG A 47 6.91 23.90 4.36
C ARG A 47 7.53 25.06 5.16
N ALA A 48 8.70 24.86 5.77
CA ALA A 48 9.42 25.91 6.47
C ALA A 48 9.94 27.01 5.52
N LEU A 49 10.32 26.65 4.29
CA LEU A 49 10.78 27.62 3.30
C LEU A 49 9.63 28.47 2.77
N VAL A 50 8.47 27.86 2.49
CA VAL A 50 7.24 28.60 2.11
C VAL A 50 6.88 29.62 3.18
N SER A 51 6.86 29.23 4.46
CA SER A 51 6.50 30.15 5.55
C SER A 51 7.50 31.30 5.70
N ALA A 52 8.81 31.03 5.55
CA ALA A 52 9.85 32.05 5.58
C ALA A 52 9.75 33.05 4.41
N LEU A 53 9.44 32.58 3.21
CA LEU A 53 9.27 33.45 2.03
C LEU A 53 8.00 34.28 2.12
N ALA A 54 6.90 33.69 2.59
CA ALA A 54 5.63 34.37 2.81
C ALA A 54 5.76 35.48 3.87
N ALA A 55 6.47 35.22 4.96
CA ALA A 55 6.72 36.21 6.00
C ALA A 55 7.43 37.48 5.48
N ASN A 56 8.24 37.33 4.43
CA ASN A 56 8.98 38.44 3.80
C ASN A 56 8.31 38.96 2.51
N ASN A 57 7.11 38.48 2.15
CA ASN A 57 6.47 38.80 0.87
C ASN A 57 5.66 40.11 0.89
N HIS A 58 6.16 41.17 1.55
CA HIS A 58 5.42 42.43 1.68
C HIS A 58 5.16 43.14 0.34
N LEU A 59 6.02 42.91 -0.66
CA LEU A 59 5.94 43.52 -1.98
C LEU A 59 5.52 42.55 -3.08
N GLY A 60 5.15 41.31 -2.75
CA GLY A 60 4.77 40.28 -3.72
C GLY A 60 5.92 39.71 -4.56
N GLN A 61 7.17 40.11 -4.29
CA GLN A 61 8.35 39.70 -5.08
C GLN A 61 8.70 38.22 -4.90
N ASN A 62 8.35 37.62 -3.77
CA ASN A 62 8.64 36.21 -3.48
C ASN A 62 7.59 35.27 -4.05
N THR A 63 6.50 35.78 -4.62
CA THR A 63 5.38 34.96 -5.14
C THR A 63 5.82 33.90 -6.17
N PRO A 64 6.69 34.20 -7.16
CA PRO A 64 7.18 33.18 -8.08
C PRO A 64 8.00 32.09 -7.38
N ALA A 65 8.86 32.45 -6.43
CA ALA A 65 9.66 31.49 -5.68
C ALA A 65 8.79 30.58 -4.78
N ILE A 66 7.75 31.13 -4.15
CA ILE A 66 6.77 30.34 -3.39
C ILE A 66 6.07 29.33 -4.30
N ALA A 67 5.65 29.76 -5.51
CA ALA A 67 5.01 28.87 -6.47
C ALA A 67 5.92 27.72 -6.90
N ASP A 68 7.21 27.97 -7.15
CA ASP A 68 8.18 26.92 -7.49
C ASP A 68 8.34 25.88 -6.35
N ILE A 69 8.32 26.34 -5.09
CA ILE A 69 8.47 25.46 -3.92
C ILE A 69 7.18 24.66 -3.65
N GLU A 70 6.00 25.28 -3.82
CA GLU A 70 4.72 24.56 -3.76
C GLU A 70 4.63 23.51 -4.89
N ALA A 71 5.11 23.81 -6.10
CA ALA A 71 5.19 22.82 -7.18
C ALA A 71 6.12 21.64 -6.83
N ALA A 72 7.22 21.88 -6.12
CA ALA A 72 8.07 20.80 -5.61
C ALA A 72 7.36 19.97 -4.53
N TYR A 73 6.48 20.57 -3.73
CA TYR A 73 5.64 19.85 -2.79
C TYR A 73 4.64 18.94 -3.50
N ASP A 74 3.99 19.42 -4.56
CA ASP A 74 3.08 18.62 -5.38
C ASP A 74 3.79 17.43 -6.04
N GLN A 75 5.04 17.60 -6.45
CA GLN A 75 5.87 16.49 -6.96
C GLN A 75 6.18 15.45 -5.88
N MET A 76 6.56 15.88 -4.67
CA MET A 76 6.79 14.98 -3.55
C MET A 76 5.53 14.16 -3.24
N TRP A 77 4.39 14.84 -3.20
CA TRP A 77 3.09 14.22 -3.01
C TRP A 77 2.75 13.19 -4.11
N ALA A 78 2.96 13.54 -5.38
CA ALA A 78 2.73 12.63 -6.49
C ALA A 78 3.64 11.39 -6.42
N SER A 79 4.89 11.55 -5.96
CA SER A 79 5.82 10.42 -5.74
C SER A 79 5.32 9.47 -4.66
N ASP A 80 4.86 9.99 -3.51
CA ASP A 80 4.32 9.17 -2.42
C ASP A 80 3.06 8.41 -2.84
N VAL A 81 2.18 9.08 -3.60
CA VAL A 81 1.00 8.45 -4.18
C VAL A 81 1.40 7.32 -5.14
N ALA A 82 2.35 7.56 -6.04
CA ALA A 82 2.84 6.53 -6.96
C ALA A 82 3.46 5.34 -6.23
N ALA A 83 4.24 5.57 -5.16
CA ALA A 83 4.83 4.52 -4.34
C ALA A 83 3.75 3.63 -3.69
N MET A 84 2.70 4.22 -3.11
CA MET A 84 1.61 3.47 -2.50
C MET A 84 0.73 2.74 -3.51
N PHE A 85 0.53 3.30 -4.72
CA PHE A 85 -0.15 2.59 -5.81
C PHE A 85 0.64 1.38 -6.28
N GLY A 86 1.95 1.51 -6.46
CA GLY A 86 2.84 0.40 -6.82
C GLY A 86 2.78 -0.73 -5.78
N TYR A 87 2.93 -0.39 -4.51
CA TYR A 87 2.77 -1.35 -3.40
C TYR A 87 1.42 -2.08 -3.45
N HIS A 88 0.31 -1.33 -3.63
CA HIS A 88 -1.01 -1.93 -3.69
C HIS A 88 -1.15 -2.89 -4.86
N ALA A 89 -0.65 -2.53 -6.04
CA ALA A 89 -0.70 -3.37 -7.23
C ALA A 89 0.07 -4.67 -7.00
N ASP A 90 1.32 -4.58 -6.52
CA ASP A 90 2.19 -5.74 -6.30
C ASP A 90 1.68 -6.65 -5.19
N ALA A 91 1.26 -6.08 -4.05
CA ALA A 91 0.69 -6.85 -2.95
C ALA A 91 -0.61 -7.55 -3.37
N SER A 92 -1.47 -6.87 -4.14
CA SER A 92 -2.71 -7.46 -4.65
C SER A 92 -2.44 -8.59 -5.65
N ALA A 93 -1.41 -8.43 -6.51
CA ALA A 93 -0.98 -9.47 -7.43
C ALA A 93 -0.44 -10.70 -6.71
N ALA A 94 0.33 -10.52 -5.63
CA ALA A 94 0.81 -11.63 -4.80
C ALA A 94 -0.34 -12.37 -4.11
N VAL A 95 -1.29 -11.64 -3.51
CA VAL A 95 -2.47 -12.25 -2.87
C VAL A 95 -3.36 -12.97 -3.88
N ALA A 96 -3.49 -12.46 -5.11
CA ALA A 96 -4.30 -13.09 -6.16
C ALA A 96 -3.77 -14.47 -6.60
N LYS A 97 -2.50 -14.80 -6.32
CA LYS A 97 -1.91 -16.11 -6.59
C LYS A 97 -2.27 -17.15 -5.53
N LEU A 98 -2.73 -16.72 -4.35
CA LEU A 98 -3.07 -17.64 -3.27
C LEU A 98 -4.43 -18.30 -3.52
N PRO A 99 -4.55 -19.62 -3.30
CA PRO A 99 -5.82 -20.30 -3.41
C PRO A 99 -6.80 -19.77 -2.34
N PRO A 100 -8.10 -19.72 -2.67
CA PRO A 100 -9.12 -19.43 -1.67
C PRO A 100 -9.03 -20.39 -0.47
N TRP A 101 -9.28 -19.87 0.73
CA TRP A 101 -9.13 -20.63 1.97
C TRP A 101 -9.99 -21.91 2.02
N ASN A 102 -11.18 -21.90 1.41
CA ASN A 102 -12.02 -23.10 1.30
C ASN A 102 -11.34 -24.22 0.49
N GLN A 103 -10.59 -23.88 -0.55
CA GLN A 103 -9.83 -24.81 -1.37
C GLN A 103 -8.61 -25.34 -0.61
N VAL A 104 -7.94 -24.49 0.18
CA VAL A 104 -6.89 -24.91 1.10
C VAL A 104 -7.41 -25.96 2.08
N LEU A 105 -8.55 -25.70 2.72
CA LEU A 105 -9.15 -26.63 3.69
C LEU A 105 -9.60 -27.95 3.05
N GLN A 106 -10.16 -27.91 1.85
CA GLN A 106 -10.50 -29.12 1.09
C GLN A 106 -9.26 -29.96 0.78
N ASN A 107 -8.17 -29.32 0.34
CA ASN A 107 -6.91 -30.00 0.05
C ASN A 107 -6.27 -30.63 1.30
N LEU A 108 -6.53 -30.06 2.47
CA LEU A 108 -6.11 -30.60 3.77
C LEU A 108 -7.08 -31.64 4.34
N GLY A 109 -8.09 -32.09 3.58
CA GLY A 109 -9.01 -33.14 4.02
C GLY A 109 -10.05 -32.67 5.04
N PHE A 110 -10.34 -31.36 5.10
CA PHE A 110 -11.46 -30.79 5.86
C PHE A 110 -12.65 -30.51 4.93
N PRO A 111 -13.51 -31.51 4.63
CA PRO A 111 -14.70 -31.29 3.83
C PRO A 111 -15.68 -30.38 4.58
N ASN A 112 -16.09 -29.27 3.95
CA ASN A 112 -17.10 -28.33 4.42
C ASN A 112 -16.76 -27.50 5.67
N ALA A 113 -15.57 -26.92 5.72
CA ALA A 113 -15.35 -25.76 6.58
C ALA A 113 -16.06 -24.51 5.98
N SER A 114 -17.37 -24.49 6.09
CA SER A 114 -18.18 -23.27 6.00
C SER A 114 -17.92 -22.44 7.25
N THR A 115 -16.73 -21.86 7.37
CA THR A 115 -16.59 -20.68 8.22
C THR A 115 -16.71 -19.50 7.28
N ALA A 116 -17.74 -18.68 7.51
CA ALA A 116 -17.69 -17.28 7.15
C ALA A 116 -16.47 -16.68 7.86
N VAL A 117 -15.27 -16.91 7.33
CA VAL A 117 -14.23 -15.91 7.42
C VAL A 117 -14.84 -14.77 6.65
N THR A 118 -15.43 -13.84 7.39
CA THR A 118 -15.82 -12.54 6.89
C THR A 118 -14.60 -12.02 6.14
N ARG A 119 -14.55 -12.25 4.82
CA ARG A 119 -13.66 -11.52 3.93
C ARG A 119 -13.93 -10.08 4.32
N PRO A 120 -12.96 -9.32 4.87
CA PRO A 120 -13.24 -7.97 5.38
C PRO A 120 -14.07 -7.27 4.31
N ALA A 121 -15.29 -6.90 4.72
CA ALA A 121 -16.45 -6.75 3.86
C ALA A 121 -16.07 -6.01 2.58
N SER A 122 -15.85 -6.74 1.48
CA SER A 122 -15.40 -6.23 0.18
C SER A 122 -14.33 -5.12 0.25
N SER A 123 -13.23 -5.32 -0.45
CA SER A 123 -12.36 -4.21 -0.84
C SER A 123 -13.12 -3.02 -1.44
N GLY A 124 -14.42 -3.09 -1.81
CA GLY A 124 -15.27 -1.94 -2.18
C GLY A 124 -16.02 -1.17 -1.05
N ALA A 125 -16.06 -1.62 0.21
CA ALA A 125 -16.58 -0.80 1.33
C ALA A 125 -15.40 -0.11 2.06
N VAL A 126 -14.31 -0.87 2.23
CA VAL A 126 -13.00 -0.34 2.59
C VAL A 126 -12.49 0.57 1.48
N ALA A 127 -12.50 0.20 0.20
CA ALA A 127 -12.21 1.16 -0.87
C ALA A 127 -13.26 2.26 -1.04
N ARG A 128 -14.46 2.23 -0.43
CA ARG A 128 -15.35 3.42 -0.39
C ARG A 128 -14.94 4.42 0.69
N GLY A 129 -14.54 3.93 1.87
CA GLY A 129 -13.98 4.78 2.94
C GLY A 129 -12.55 5.24 2.66
N TYR A 130 -11.76 4.38 2.02
CA TYR A 130 -10.42 4.67 1.52
C TYR A 130 -10.52 5.49 0.25
N THR A 131 -11.42 5.29 -0.72
CA THR A 131 -11.57 6.26 -1.85
C THR A 131 -11.96 7.64 -1.37
N SER A 132 -12.78 7.79 -0.33
CA SER A 132 -13.05 9.12 0.24
C SER A 132 -11.87 9.75 1.00
N ARG A 133 -11.04 8.95 1.68
CA ARG A 133 -9.83 9.46 2.39
C ARG A 133 -8.61 9.61 1.48
N ILE A 134 -8.36 8.63 0.62
CA ILE A 134 -7.37 8.70 -0.44
C ILE A 134 -7.78 9.74 -1.46
N ALA A 135 -9.06 10.02 -1.77
CA ALA A 135 -9.42 11.20 -2.56
C ALA A 135 -9.01 12.49 -1.83
N GLY A 136 -9.10 12.57 -0.50
CA GLY A 136 -8.53 13.67 0.27
C GLY A 136 -6.99 13.74 0.21
N PHE A 137 -6.32 12.60 0.07
CA PHE A 137 -4.87 12.48 -0.15
C PHE A 137 -4.46 12.46 -1.63
N LEU A 138 -5.39 12.36 -2.59
CA LEU A 138 -5.22 12.34 -4.06
C LEU A 138 -5.75 13.63 -4.70
N THR A 139 -6.41 14.46 -3.90
CA THR A 139 -6.62 15.86 -4.23
C THR A 139 -5.35 16.58 -3.81
N PRO A 140 -4.63 17.23 -4.74
CA PRO A 140 -3.50 18.07 -4.36
C PRO A 140 -4.00 19.08 -3.31
N PRO A 141 -3.23 19.35 -2.24
CA PRO A 141 -3.63 20.38 -1.30
C PRO A 141 -3.78 21.70 -2.04
N ALA A 142 -4.82 22.46 -1.70
CA ALA A 142 -4.99 23.79 -2.25
C ALA A 142 -3.73 24.63 -1.92
N PRO A 143 -3.24 25.46 -2.86
CA PRO A 143 -2.19 26.42 -2.53
C PRO A 143 -2.69 27.29 -1.37
N GLN A 144 -1.86 27.40 -0.32
CA GLN A 144 -2.15 28.23 0.85
C GLN A 144 -1.91 29.71 0.52
#